data_AF-A0A0F9BCU4-F1
#
_entry.id   AF-A0A0F9BCU4-F1
#
_cell.length_a   1.000
_cell.length_b   1.000
_cell.length_c   1.000
_cell.angle_alpha   90.00
_cell.angle_beta   90.00
_cell.angle_gamma   90.00
#
_symmetry.space_group_name_H-M   'P 1'
#
loop_
_entity.id
_entity.type
_entity.pdbx_description
1 polymer ?
#
loop_
_entity_poly.entity_id
_entity_poly.type
_entity_poly.pdbx_seq_one_letter_code
_entity_poly.pdbx_strand_id
1 'polypeptide(L)'
;MPKHDVKDMGLAKKGMSRIEWAAMDMPVLENIKKRFRKDKPLKGLRVSACLHVTTETANLMDTLRLGGAAVVLCASNPLSTQDDVAAACTKYFKVPTYAIKGENNDTYYKHIMVAADHKAQITMDDGAGRQAVGGLCQEIVDRMERRGAVHYPPKSEWNDPDAQLVEHYSRWGLTWGRGPHRVRYSVAFEPHEFIFAADEMLSEAGVRPLYHTWACEPLVEDGAIRAVVIQNKAGRQAIAAK
;
A
#
# COMPACT_ATOMS: atom_id res chain seq x y z
N MET A 1 25.75 -0.44 10.14
CA MET A 1 24.71 0.04 9.20
C MET A 1 23.63 -1.03 9.11
N PRO A 2 22.38 -0.69 8.77
CA PRO A 2 21.37 -1.71 8.47
C PRO A 2 21.82 -2.61 7.30
N LYS A 3 21.25 -3.82 7.18
CA LYS A 3 21.37 -4.62 5.95
C LYS A 3 20.79 -3.82 4.79
N HIS A 4 21.44 -3.89 3.62
CA HIS A 4 21.09 -3.10 2.44
C HIS A 4 21.72 -3.76 1.20
N ASP A 5 21.26 -3.32 0.02
CA ASP A 5 21.87 -3.64 -1.26
C ASP A 5 21.75 -2.40 -2.16
N VAL A 6 22.85 -1.65 -2.26
CA VAL A 6 22.95 -0.40 -3.04
C VAL A 6 24.27 -0.39 -3.78
N LYS A 7 24.34 0.33 -4.89
CA LYS A 7 25.46 0.25 -5.83
C LYS A 7 26.81 0.66 -5.25
N ASP A 8 26.84 1.80 -4.56
CA ASP A 8 28.07 2.35 -3.98
C ASP A 8 27.77 3.30 -2.81
N MET A 9 28.20 2.92 -1.60
CA MET A 9 28.05 3.72 -0.39
C MET A 9 28.89 5.00 -0.37
N GLY A 10 29.92 5.10 -1.23
CA GLY A 10 30.73 6.30 -1.44
C GLY A 10 29.92 7.49 -1.96
N LEU A 11 28.82 7.23 -2.67
CA LEU A 11 27.95 8.24 -3.26
C LEU A 11 27.05 8.98 -2.24
N ALA A 12 26.94 8.45 -1.02
CA ALA A 12 25.97 8.93 -0.03
C ALA A 12 26.08 10.44 0.25
N LYS A 13 27.29 11.01 0.32
CA LYS A 13 27.46 12.45 0.60
C LYS A 13 26.84 13.31 -0.49
N LYS A 14 27.07 12.95 -1.76
CA LYS A 14 26.45 13.62 -2.92
C LYS A 14 24.94 13.48 -2.87
N GLY A 15 24.43 12.28 -2.58
CA GLY A 15 23.01 12.03 -2.43
C GLY A 15 22.37 12.90 -1.35
N MET A 16 23.02 13.01 -0.17
CA MET A 16 22.52 13.82 0.94
C MET A 16 22.37 15.30 0.54
N SER A 17 23.37 15.88 -0.12
CA SER A 17 23.28 17.27 -0.59
C SER A 17 22.13 17.49 -1.57
N ARG A 18 21.84 16.52 -2.45
CA ARG A 18 20.71 16.59 -3.37
C ARG A 18 19.36 16.43 -2.66
N ILE A 19 19.29 15.56 -1.65
CA ILE A 19 18.09 15.37 -0.83
C ILE A 19 17.76 16.65 -0.06
N GLU A 20 18.77 17.30 0.53
CA GLU A 20 18.63 18.57 1.22
C GLU A 20 18.17 19.69 0.29
N TRP A 21 18.75 19.75 -0.93
CA TRP A 21 18.32 20.72 -1.93
C TRP A 21 16.86 20.52 -2.33
N ALA A 22 16.45 19.28 -2.64
CA ALA A 22 15.05 18.97 -2.95
C ALA A 22 14.10 19.30 -1.79
N ALA A 23 14.54 19.10 -0.53
CA ALA A 23 13.71 19.38 0.65
C ALA A 23 13.29 20.86 0.77
N MET A 24 14.06 21.79 0.18
CA MET A 24 13.74 23.22 0.17
C MET A 24 12.41 23.51 -0.55
N ASP A 25 12.05 22.70 -1.56
CA ASP A 25 10.81 22.82 -2.33
C ASP A 25 9.71 21.85 -1.86
N MET A 26 9.86 21.23 -0.67
CA MET A 26 8.90 20.27 -0.10
C MET A 26 8.31 20.75 1.25
N PRO A 27 7.69 21.94 1.34
CA PRO A 27 7.30 22.58 2.60
C PRO A 27 6.29 21.76 3.42
N VAL A 28 5.42 21.00 2.75
CA VAL A 28 4.44 20.14 3.43
C VAL A 28 5.14 19.02 4.20
N LEU A 29 6.10 18.33 3.59
CA LEU A 29 6.87 17.28 4.24
C LEU A 29 7.71 17.85 5.39
N GLU A 30 8.33 19.02 5.23
CA GLU A 30 9.08 19.64 6.31
C GLU A 30 8.19 19.97 7.53
N ASN A 31 6.97 20.48 7.29
CA ASN A 31 6.00 20.71 8.37
C ASN A 31 5.62 19.40 9.08
N ILE A 32 5.41 18.32 8.32
CA ILE A 32 5.14 16.99 8.88
C ILE A 32 6.34 16.47 9.67
N LYS A 33 7.58 16.61 9.16
CA LYS A 33 8.82 16.21 9.84
C LYS A 33 8.96 16.89 11.20
N LYS A 34 8.71 18.20 11.28
CA LYS A 34 8.75 18.97 12.55
C LYS A 34 7.80 18.38 13.58
N ARG A 35 6.55 18.08 13.19
CA ARG A 35 5.56 17.43 14.06
C ARG A 35 5.98 16.00 14.44
N PHE A 36 6.37 15.20 13.45
CA PHE A 36 6.69 13.78 13.61
C PHE A 36 7.91 13.55 14.51
N ARG A 37 8.93 14.41 14.44
CA ARG A 37 10.09 14.41 15.35
C ARG A 37 9.68 14.43 16.83
N LYS A 38 8.64 15.21 17.15
CA LYS A 38 8.13 15.37 18.51
C LYS A 38 7.18 14.23 18.88
N ASP A 39 6.16 14.02 18.06
CA ASP A 39 5.01 13.21 18.45
C ASP A 39 5.21 11.71 18.17
N LYS A 40 6.11 11.37 17.24
CA LYS A 40 6.40 10.01 16.79
C LYS A 40 5.14 9.13 16.60
N PRO A 41 4.17 9.57 15.77
CA PRO A 41 2.88 8.91 15.66
C PRO A 41 2.94 7.51 15.03
N LEU A 42 4.05 7.15 14.38
CA LEU A 42 4.25 5.87 13.73
C LEU A 42 5.12 4.92 14.56
N LYS A 43 5.38 5.25 15.84
CA LYS A 43 6.21 4.41 16.72
C LYS A 43 5.64 3.00 16.80
N GLY A 44 6.48 2.01 16.52
CA GLY A 44 6.12 0.58 16.56
C GLY A 44 5.52 0.04 15.26
N LEU A 45 5.24 0.90 14.28
CA LEU A 45 4.81 0.48 12.95
C LEU A 45 6.02 0.14 12.08
N ARG A 46 5.89 -0.93 11.31
CA ARG A 46 6.79 -1.29 10.22
C ARG A 46 6.15 -0.86 8.91
N VAL A 47 6.93 -0.17 8.09
CA VAL A 47 6.52 0.33 6.77
C VAL A 47 7.48 -0.24 5.72
N SER A 48 6.93 -0.81 4.66
CA SER A 48 7.70 -1.22 3.49
C SER A 48 7.31 -0.35 2.30
N ALA A 49 8.28 0.32 1.69
CA ALA A 49 8.07 1.19 0.54
C ALA A 49 8.72 0.58 -0.70
N CYS A 50 7.92 0.34 -1.74
CA CYS A 50 8.33 -0.05 -3.08
C CYS A 50 8.03 1.14 -4.00
N LEU A 51 9.00 2.03 -4.18
CA LEU A 51 8.79 3.33 -4.85
C LEU A 51 9.99 3.65 -5.77
N HIS A 52 9.85 4.64 -6.64
CA HIS A 52 11.00 5.22 -7.32
C HIS A 52 11.98 5.82 -6.29
N VAL A 53 13.24 5.37 -6.27
CA VAL A 53 14.22 5.81 -5.28
C VAL A 53 14.90 7.10 -5.74
N THR A 54 14.26 8.23 -5.41
CA THR A 54 14.68 9.60 -5.76
C THR A 54 14.78 10.51 -4.53
N THR A 55 15.24 11.74 -4.71
CA THR A 55 15.39 12.76 -3.67
C THR A 55 14.10 13.04 -2.90
N GLU A 56 12.96 12.99 -3.58
CA GLU A 56 11.63 13.21 -3.02
C GLU A 56 11.23 12.01 -2.13
N THR A 57 11.43 10.79 -2.62
CA THR A 57 11.20 9.55 -1.86
C THR A 57 12.09 9.49 -0.63
N ALA A 58 13.35 9.89 -0.72
CA ALA A 58 14.26 9.95 0.42
C ALA A 58 13.77 10.91 1.50
N ASN A 59 13.21 12.07 1.13
CA ASN A 59 12.56 13.00 2.06
C ASN A 59 11.32 12.41 2.72
N LEU A 60 10.52 11.63 1.98
CA LEU A 60 9.41 10.87 2.54
C LEU A 60 9.89 9.81 3.54
N MET A 61 10.89 9.00 3.20
CA MET A 61 11.45 7.97 4.10
C MET A 61 12.00 8.57 5.38
N ASP A 62 12.72 9.69 5.28
CA ASP A 62 13.19 10.44 6.44
C ASP A 62 12.03 10.89 7.33
N THR A 63 10.94 11.36 6.73
CA THR A 63 9.73 11.78 7.46
C THR A 63 9.10 10.62 8.23
N LEU A 64 8.89 9.47 7.58
CA LEU A 64 8.30 8.29 8.22
C LEU A 64 9.16 7.78 9.37
N ARG A 65 10.48 7.71 9.14
CA ARG A 65 11.47 7.35 10.17
C ARG A 65 11.42 8.30 11.36
N LEU A 66 11.39 9.61 11.10
CA LEU A 66 11.27 10.63 12.16
C LEU A 66 9.95 10.47 12.94
N GLY A 67 8.89 10.01 12.27
CA GLY A 67 7.63 9.61 12.89
C GLY A 67 7.71 8.35 13.75
N GLY A 68 8.86 7.67 13.81
CA GLY A 68 9.08 6.49 14.64
C GLY A 68 8.83 5.15 13.95
N ALA A 69 8.52 5.15 12.64
CA ALA A 69 8.36 3.92 11.87
C ALA A 69 9.71 3.20 11.66
N ALA A 70 9.68 1.87 11.69
CA ALA A 70 10.74 1.05 11.10
C ALA A 70 10.46 0.94 9.60
N VAL A 71 11.31 1.51 8.76
CA VAL A 71 11.06 1.65 7.32
C VAL A 71 12.05 0.78 6.53
N VAL A 72 11.58 0.07 5.51
CA VAL A 72 12.41 -0.57 4.47
C VAL A 72 12.03 0.01 3.12
N LEU A 73 13.02 0.28 2.27
CA LEU A 73 12.83 0.84 0.93
C LEU A 73 13.38 -0.11 -0.14
N CYS A 74 12.60 -0.39 -1.18
CA CYS A 74 13.05 -0.99 -2.43
C CYS A 74 12.56 -0.21 -3.65
N ALA A 75 13.18 -0.45 -4.80
CA ALA A 75 12.78 0.19 -6.05
C ALA A 75 11.49 -0.41 -6.63
N SER A 76 10.58 0.42 -7.13
CA SER A 76 9.40 -0.01 -7.93
C SER A 76 9.69 -0.13 -9.43
N ASN A 77 10.88 0.29 -9.87
CA ASN A 77 11.32 0.18 -11.25
C ASN A 77 12.85 0.12 -11.32
N PRO A 78 13.44 -0.88 -12.00
CA PRO A 78 14.89 -1.06 -12.11
C PRO A 78 15.67 0.16 -12.60
N LEU A 79 15.08 1.02 -13.44
CA LEU A 79 15.77 2.15 -14.06
C LEU A 79 15.62 3.47 -13.29
N SER A 80 14.75 3.51 -12.29
CA SER A 80 14.34 4.74 -11.61
C SER A 80 15.27 5.16 -10.47
N THR A 81 16.03 4.21 -9.92
CA THR A 81 16.90 4.45 -8.77
C THR A 81 17.95 5.52 -9.09
N GLN A 82 18.11 6.46 -8.17
CA GLN A 82 19.27 7.35 -8.11
C GLN A 82 20.24 6.76 -7.08
N ASP A 83 21.33 6.14 -7.55
CA ASP A 83 22.25 5.35 -6.71
C ASP A 83 22.84 6.15 -5.53
N ASP A 84 23.09 7.45 -5.73
CA ASP A 84 23.57 8.36 -4.69
C ASP A 84 22.54 8.60 -3.59
N VAL A 85 21.26 8.70 -3.97
CA VAL A 85 20.14 8.81 -3.04
C VAL A 85 19.95 7.51 -2.24
N ALA A 86 19.97 6.35 -2.90
CA ALA A 86 19.86 5.05 -2.21
C ALA A 86 20.96 4.87 -1.15
N ALA A 87 22.19 5.23 -1.50
CA ALA A 87 23.32 5.26 -0.58
C ALA A 87 23.10 6.24 0.59
N ALA A 88 22.55 7.43 0.32
CA ALA A 88 22.26 8.44 1.35
C ALA A 88 21.17 7.97 2.34
N CYS A 89 20.08 7.38 1.85
CA CYS A 89 19.02 6.79 2.69
C CYS A 89 19.59 5.77 3.67
N THR A 90 20.46 4.88 3.20
CA THR A 90 21.09 3.87 4.04
C THR A 90 22.08 4.48 5.02
N LYS A 91 22.94 5.40 4.56
CA LYS A 91 24.03 5.95 5.37
C LYS A 91 23.55 6.91 6.45
N TYR A 92 22.70 7.87 6.08
CA TYR A 92 22.34 9.00 6.93
C TYR A 92 21.01 8.76 7.64
N PHE A 93 20.01 8.24 6.94
CA PHE A 93 18.71 7.95 7.55
C PHE A 93 18.66 6.58 8.23
N LYS A 94 19.63 5.69 7.97
CA LYS A 94 19.65 4.32 8.51
C LYS A 94 18.40 3.52 8.10
N VAL A 95 17.83 3.85 6.95
CA VAL A 95 16.74 3.08 6.34
C VAL A 95 17.37 1.95 5.50
N PRO A 96 17.14 0.67 5.84
CA PRO A 96 17.45 -0.45 4.95
C PRO A 96 16.93 -0.17 3.54
N THR A 97 17.83 -0.07 2.57
CA THR A 97 17.50 0.27 1.19
C THR A 97 18.05 -0.81 0.25
N TYR A 98 17.20 -1.30 -0.63
CA TYR A 98 17.47 -2.37 -1.60
C TYR A 98 17.10 -1.84 -2.97
N ALA A 99 18.03 -1.12 -3.60
CA ALA A 99 17.80 -0.42 -4.84
C ALA A 99 19.12 -0.04 -5.53
N ILE A 100 19.23 -0.40 -6.79
CA ILE A 100 20.35 -0.16 -7.69
C ILE A 100 19.78 0.27 -9.03
N LYS A 101 20.39 1.28 -9.67
CA LYS A 101 19.99 1.68 -11.03
C LYS A 101 20.45 0.65 -12.04
N GLY A 102 19.51 0.12 -12.82
CA GLY A 102 19.77 -0.86 -13.88
C GLY A 102 19.79 -2.31 -13.38
N GLU A 103 19.00 -2.63 -12.36
CA GLU A 103 18.86 -4.02 -11.89
C GLU A 103 18.37 -4.97 -12.98
N ASN A 104 18.84 -6.21 -12.94
CA ASN A 104 18.20 -7.30 -13.65
C ASN A 104 16.95 -7.78 -12.88
N ASN A 105 16.12 -8.60 -13.52
CA ASN A 105 14.86 -9.08 -12.92
C ASN A 105 15.08 -9.84 -11.61
N ASP A 106 16.12 -10.67 -11.51
CA ASP A 106 16.36 -11.49 -10.33
C ASP A 106 16.68 -10.62 -9.10
N THR A 107 17.55 -9.63 -9.27
CA THR A 107 17.88 -8.66 -8.21
C THR A 107 16.65 -7.83 -7.83
N TYR A 108 15.92 -7.33 -8.83
CA TYR A 108 14.72 -6.52 -8.61
C TYR A 108 13.67 -7.27 -7.76
N TYR A 109 13.32 -8.50 -8.13
CA TYR A 109 12.35 -9.28 -7.34
C TYR A 109 12.92 -9.73 -5.99
N LYS A 110 14.22 -10.02 -5.88
CA LYS A 110 14.86 -10.29 -4.59
C LYS A 110 14.72 -9.09 -3.64
N HIS A 111 14.87 -7.86 -4.13
CA HIS A 111 14.69 -6.65 -3.33
C HIS A 111 13.24 -6.46 -2.87
N ILE A 112 12.26 -6.71 -3.75
CA ILE A 112 10.84 -6.72 -3.39
C ILE A 112 10.55 -7.76 -2.29
N MET A 113 11.11 -8.97 -2.43
CA MET A 113 10.92 -10.02 -1.42
C MET A 113 11.49 -9.63 -0.05
N VAL A 114 12.63 -8.91 -0.01
CA VAL A 114 13.15 -8.37 1.26
C VAL A 114 12.18 -7.36 1.88
N ALA A 115 11.55 -6.50 1.07
CA ALA A 115 10.52 -5.58 1.55
C ALA A 115 9.26 -6.31 2.04
N ALA A 116 8.88 -7.42 1.40
CA ALA A 116 7.77 -8.28 1.86
C ALA A 116 8.11 -9.01 3.18
N ASP A 117 9.32 -9.56 3.30
CA ASP A 117 9.81 -10.28 4.49
C ASP A 117 9.96 -9.38 5.73
N HIS A 118 9.96 -8.07 5.54
CA HIS A 118 9.89 -7.09 6.64
C HIS A 118 8.58 -7.18 7.45
N LYS A 119 7.54 -7.87 6.92
CA LYS A 119 6.23 -8.05 7.57
C LYS A 119 5.63 -6.71 8.01
N ALA A 120 5.67 -5.73 7.11
CA ALA A 120 5.17 -4.38 7.37
C ALA A 120 3.66 -4.39 7.63
N GLN A 121 3.18 -3.53 8.53
CA GLN A 121 1.75 -3.27 8.68
C GLN A 121 1.24 -2.32 7.60
N ILE A 122 2.12 -1.48 7.05
CA ILE A 122 1.78 -0.52 6.00
C ILE A 122 2.74 -0.72 4.85
N THR A 123 2.18 -0.90 3.65
CA THR A 123 2.94 -0.88 2.40
C THR A 123 2.69 0.43 1.65
N MET A 124 3.73 0.96 1.01
CA MET A 124 3.61 2.06 0.05
C MET A 124 4.13 1.54 -1.28
N ASP A 125 3.30 1.55 -2.31
CA ASP A 125 3.64 0.95 -3.60
C ASP A 125 3.35 1.92 -4.75
N ASP A 126 4.17 1.85 -5.80
CA ASP A 126 4.05 2.62 -7.03
C ASP A 126 4.03 1.64 -8.21
N GLY A 127 2.82 1.26 -8.64
CA GLY A 127 2.59 0.11 -9.50
C GLY A 127 2.40 0.45 -10.98
N ALA A 128 2.90 -0.43 -11.85
CA ALA A 128 2.71 -0.36 -13.31
C ALA A 128 1.55 -1.24 -13.81
N GLY A 129 0.53 -1.48 -12.98
CA GLY A 129 -0.65 -2.28 -13.35
C GLY A 129 -0.51 -3.80 -13.27
N ARG A 130 0.61 -4.28 -12.71
CA ARG A 130 0.80 -5.66 -12.30
C ARG A 130 0.88 -5.68 -10.78
N GLN A 131 0.23 -6.63 -10.16
CA GLN A 131 0.35 -6.83 -8.73
C GLN A 131 1.77 -7.32 -8.41
N ALA A 132 2.53 -6.53 -7.64
CA ALA A 132 3.83 -6.94 -7.12
C ALA A 132 3.70 -7.61 -5.74
N VAL A 133 2.77 -7.12 -4.90
CA VAL A 133 2.48 -7.63 -3.56
C VAL A 133 0.96 -7.61 -3.34
N GLY A 134 0.40 -8.72 -2.82
CA GLY A 134 -1.03 -8.83 -2.50
C GLY A 134 -1.38 -8.48 -1.05
N GLY A 135 -0.69 -9.11 -0.09
CA GLY A 135 -0.84 -8.83 1.35
C GLY A 135 -2.29 -8.86 1.86
N LEU A 136 -2.58 -8.03 2.87
CA LEU A 136 -3.93 -7.88 3.44
C LEU A 136 -4.95 -7.38 2.41
N CYS A 137 -4.53 -6.55 1.45
CA CYS A 137 -5.41 -6.05 0.40
C CYS A 137 -5.94 -7.21 -0.47
N GLN A 138 -5.09 -8.15 -0.84
CA GLN A 138 -5.52 -9.34 -1.59
C GLN A 138 -6.42 -10.23 -0.73
N GLU A 139 -6.11 -10.41 0.55
CA GLU A 139 -6.98 -11.19 1.44
C GLU A 139 -8.39 -10.61 1.54
N ILE A 140 -8.52 -9.28 1.61
CA ILE A 140 -9.83 -8.60 1.59
C ILE A 140 -10.53 -8.84 0.24
N VAL A 141 -9.80 -8.75 -0.88
CA VAL A 141 -10.34 -9.06 -2.21
C VAL A 141 -10.84 -10.50 -2.30
N ASP A 142 -10.06 -11.48 -1.81
CA ASP A 142 -10.41 -12.90 -1.83
C ASP A 142 -11.65 -13.20 -0.96
N ARG A 143 -11.83 -12.47 0.16
CA ARG A 143 -13.03 -12.55 1.01
C ARG A 143 -14.27 -12.02 0.28
N MET A 144 -14.16 -10.87 -0.37
CA MET A 144 -15.25 -10.28 -1.15
C MET A 144 -15.55 -11.11 -2.41
N GLU A 145 -14.54 -11.71 -3.03
CA GLU A 145 -14.69 -12.58 -4.21
C GLU A 145 -15.55 -13.80 -3.92
N ARG A 146 -15.34 -14.46 -2.77
CA ARG A 146 -16.17 -15.58 -2.32
C ARG A 146 -17.65 -15.23 -2.19
N ARG A 147 -17.98 -13.94 -2.10
CA ARG A 147 -19.33 -13.39 -1.97
C ARG A 147 -19.84 -12.78 -3.28
N GLY A 148 -19.09 -12.89 -4.38
CA GLY A 148 -19.45 -12.33 -5.68
C GLY A 148 -19.40 -10.80 -5.73
N ALA A 149 -18.67 -10.16 -4.81
CA ALA A 149 -18.71 -8.72 -4.57
C ALA A 149 -17.56 -7.94 -5.24
N VAL A 150 -16.83 -8.56 -6.16
CA VAL A 150 -15.69 -7.94 -6.86
C VAL A 150 -15.79 -8.12 -8.37
N HIS A 151 -15.22 -7.18 -9.09
CA HIS A 151 -15.03 -7.23 -10.53
C HIS A 151 -13.63 -6.74 -10.88
N TYR A 152 -12.88 -7.55 -11.61
CA TYR A 152 -11.53 -7.24 -12.06
C TYR A 152 -11.14 -8.07 -13.30
N PRO A 153 -10.17 -7.61 -14.12
CA PRO A 153 -9.75 -8.35 -15.31
C PRO A 153 -9.07 -9.68 -14.96
N PRO A 154 -9.31 -10.77 -15.70
CA PRO A 154 -8.58 -12.01 -15.53
C PRO A 154 -7.10 -11.80 -15.89
N LYS A 155 -6.22 -12.61 -15.30
CA LYS A 155 -4.76 -12.47 -15.45
C LYS A 155 -4.27 -12.50 -16.91
N SER A 156 -4.97 -13.21 -17.78
CA SER A 156 -4.68 -13.27 -19.23
C SER A 156 -4.81 -11.92 -19.93
N GLU A 157 -5.61 -11.01 -19.39
CA GLU A 157 -5.89 -9.69 -19.99
C GLU A 157 -5.06 -8.58 -19.35
N TRP A 158 -4.20 -8.89 -18.36
CA TRP A 158 -3.40 -7.86 -17.70
C TRP A 158 -2.37 -7.26 -18.65
N ASN A 159 -2.29 -5.93 -18.68
CA ASN A 159 -1.41 -5.14 -19.54
C ASN A 159 -1.73 -5.26 -21.05
N ASP A 160 -2.90 -5.80 -21.39
CA ASP A 160 -3.39 -5.90 -22.77
C ASP A 160 -3.67 -4.48 -23.34
N PRO A 161 -3.12 -4.12 -24.51
CA PRO A 161 -3.38 -2.84 -25.15
C PRO A 161 -4.64 -2.80 -26.03
N ASP A 162 -5.38 -3.90 -26.16
CA ASP A 162 -6.58 -3.95 -26.99
C ASP A 162 -7.58 -2.85 -26.61
N ALA A 163 -7.99 -2.07 -27.61
CA ALA A 163 -8.80 -0.88 -27.37
C ALA A 163 -10.20 -1.22 -26.84
N GLN A 164 -10.77 -2.37 -27.23
CA GLN A 164 -12.10 -2.79 -26.77
C GLN A 164 -12.04 -3.26 -25.31
N LEU A 165 -11.01 -4.03 -24.95
CA LEU A 165 -10.77 -4.41 -23.55
C LEU A 165 -10.49 -3.19 -22.68
N VAL A 166 -9.65 -2.26 -23.15
CA VAL A 166 -9.37 -1.00 -22.44
C VAL A 166 -10.66 -0.21 -22.23
N GLU A 167 -11.51 -0.04 -23.25
CA GLU A 167 -12.80 0.66 -23.11
C GLU A 167 -13.72 -0.06 -22.12
N HIS A 168 -13.82 -1.40 -22.20
CA HIS A 168 -14.65 -2.22 -21.31
C HIS A 168 -14.29 -1.98 -19.84
N TYR A 169 -13.00 -2.08 -19.50
CA TYR A 169 -12.53 -1.92 -18.13
C TYR A 169 -12.46 -0.45 -17.65
N SER A 170 -12.37 0.51 -18.59
CA SER A 170 -12.43 1.94 -18.25
C SER A 170 -13.76 2.32 -17.57
N ARG A 171 -14.86 1.64 -17.92
CA ARG A 171 -16.19 1.86 -17.33
C ARG A 171 -16.24 1.53 -15.84
N TRP A 172 -15.34 0.68 -15.38
CA TRP A 172 -15.17 0.28 -13.99
C TRP A 172 -14.04 1.03 -13.28
N GLY A 173 -13.41 2.00 -13.94
CA GLY A 173 -12.24 2.70 -13.41
C GLY A 173 -10.97 1.85 -13.38
N LEU A 174 -10.95 0.71 -14.08
CA LEU A 174 -9.85 -0.27 -14.04
C LEU A 174 -8.76 0.00 -15.09
N THR A 175 -8.67 1.25 -15.52
CA THR A 175 -7.63 1.79 -16.38
C THR A 175 -7.14 3.11 -15.80
N TRP A 176 -5.84 3.25 -15.55
CA TRP A 176 -5.24 4.48 -15.01
C TRP A 176 -3.81 4.68 -15.53
N GLY A 177 -3.27 5.88 -15.27
CA GLY A 177 -1.97 6.33 -15.76
C GLY A 177 -2.05 7.15 -17.05
N ARG A 178 -0.91 7.68 -17.49
CA ARG A 178 -0.82 8.37 -18.78
C ARG A 178 -0.93 7.38 -19.94
N GLY A 179 -1.61 7.78 -21.00
CA GLY A 179 -1.74 6.98 -22.21
C GLY A 179 -0.39 6.64 -22.88
N PRO A 180 -0.35 5.64 -23.77
CA PRO A 180 -1.48 4.80 -24.21
C PRO A 180 -1.98 3.86 -23.10
N HIS A 181 -3.29 3.79 -22.93
CA HIS A 181 -3.92 2.98 -21.89
C HIS A 181 -3.82 1.48 -22.21
N ARG A 182 -3.78 0.69 -21.15
CA ARG A 182 -3.75 -0.77 -21.16
C ARG A 182 -4.66 -1.25 -20.05
N VAL A 183 -5.16 -2.48 -20.15
CA VAL A 183 -5.86 -3.13 -19.04
C VAL A 183 -4.90 -3.29 -17.86
N ARG A 184 -5.38 -3.03 -16.65
CA ARG A 184 -4.56 -3.06 -15.44
C ARG A 184 -5.26 -3.90 -14.38
N TYR A 185 -4.50 -4.62 -13.56
CA TYR A 185 -5.09 -5.28 -12.40
C TYR A 185 -5.47 -4.24 -11.34
N SER A 186 -6.76 -3.95 -11.23
CA SER A 186 -7.42 -3.28 -10.11
C SER A 186 -8.73 -3.99 -9.85
N VAL A 187 -9.28 -3.75 -8.67
CA VAL A 187 -10.52 -4.36 -8.23
C VAL A 187 -11.57 -3.28 -8.01
N ALA A 188 -12.65 -3.34 -8.78
CA ALA A 188 -13.90 -2.70 -8.41
C ALA A 188 -14.62 -3.63 -7.43
N PHE A 189 -15.13 -3.11 -6.33
CA PHE A 189 -15.77 -3.92 -5.30
C PHE A 189 -17.01 -3.24 -4.74
N GLU A 190 -17.92 -4.02 -4.18
CA GLU A 190 -19.09 -3.52 -3.47
C GLU A 190 -18.65 -2.97 -2.09
N PRO A 191 -18.88 -1.68 -1.78
CA PRO A 191 -18.36 -1.07 -0.55
C PRO A 191 -18.88 -1.66 0.77
N HIS A 192 -20.12 -2.14 0.83
CA HIS A 192 -20.67 -2.79 2.04
C HIS A 192 -19.98 -4.13 2.32
N GLU A 193 -19.66 -4.88 1.27
CA GLU A 193 -18.95 -6.16 1.34
C GLU A 193 -17.51 -6.00 1.82
N PHE A 194 -16.85 -4.89 1.47
CA PHE A 194 -15.55 -4.54 2.05
C PHE A 194 -15.62 -4.44 3.57
N ILE A 195 -16.71 -3.86 4.11
CA ILE A 195 -16.80 -3.71 5.55
C ILE A 195 -16.98 -5.07 6.23
N PHE A 196 -17.82 -5.95 5.67
CA PHE A 196 -17.96 -7.31 6.22
C PHE A 196 -16.63 -8.07 6.21
N ALA A 197 -15.86 -7.98 5.12
CA ALA A 197 -14.54 -8.58 5.05
C ALA A 197 -13.59 -8.01 6.10
N ALA A 198 -13.58 -6.68 6.29
CA ALA A 198 -12.74 -6.02 7.30
C ALA A 198 -13.14 -6.39 8.73
N ASP A 199 -14.44 -6.45 9.02
CA ASP A 199 -14.98 -6.82 10.34
C ASP A 199 -14.65 -8.27 10.70
N GLU A 200 -14.75 -9.19 9.73
CA GLU A 200 -14.35 -10.59 9.89
C GLU A 200 -12.86 -10.70 10.24
N MET A 201 -12.00 -10.00 9.50
CA MET A 201 -10.56 -9.97 9.77
C MET A 201 -10.22 -9.39 11.15
N LEU A 202 -10.92 -8.32 11.58
CA LEU A 202 -10.75 -7.76 12.92
C LEU A 202 -11.15 -8.76 14.01
N SER A 203 -12.30 -9.44 13.83
CA SER A 203 -12.79 -10.45 14.76
C SER A 203 -11.82 -11.63 14.86
N GLU A 204 -11.31 -12.14 13.74
CA GLU A 204 -10.30 -13.21 13.70
C GLU A 204 -8.98 -12.82 14.38
N ALA A 205 -8.60 -11.54 14.28
CA ALA A 205 -7.45 -10.98 14.98
C ALA A 205 -7.68 -10.76 16.49
N GLY A 206 -8.85 -11.11 17.02
CA GLY A 206 -9.23 -10.89 18.42
C GLY A 206 -9.50 -9.42 18.76
N VAL A 207 -9.66 -8.57 17.75
CA VAL A 207 -10.04 -7.17 17.95
C VAL A 207 -11.54 -7.13 18.20
N ARG A 208 -11.96 -6.42 19.27
CA ARG A 208 -13.36 -6.14 19.54
C ARG A 208 -13.73 -4.74 19.03
N PRO A 209 -14.22 -4.61 17.78
CA PRO A 209 -14.59 -3.30 17.25
C PRO A 209 -15.79 -2.73 18.03
N LEU A 210 -15.74 -1.42 18.29
CA LEU A 210 -16.81 -0.68 18.95
C LEU A 210 -17.45 0.27 17.95
N TYR A 211 -18.59 -0.16 17.39
CA TYR A 211 -19.33 0.65 16.43
C TYR A 211 -20.26 1.64 17.11
N HIS A 212 -20.44 2.80 16.49
CA HIS A 212 -21.37 3.82 16.96
C HIS A 212 -22.83 3.35 16.78
N THR A 213 -23.17 2.79 15.62
CA THR A 213 -24.37 1.96 15.30
C THR A 213 -24.16 1.32 13.93
N TRP A 214 -24.26 -0.01 13.79
CA TRP A 214 -24.26 -0.72 12.49
C TRP A 214 -25.42 -1.70 12.42
N ALA A 215 -26.14 -1.74 11.29
CA ALA A 215 -26.91 -2.92 10.89
C ALA A 215 -25.94 -3.88 10.18
N CYS A 216 -25.57 -4.96 10.84
CA CYS A 216 -24.54 -5.90 10.38
C CYS A 216 -25.10 -7.00 9.50
N GLU A 217 -26.41 -7.28 9.52
CA GLU A 217 -26.94 -8.40 8.74
C GLU A 217 -28.47 -8.32 8.62
N PRO A 218 -29.05 -8.24 7.42
CA PRO A 218 -30.48 -8.48 7.26
C PRO A 218 -30.73 -9.99 7.30
N LEU A 219 -31.65 -10.42 8.18
CA LEU A 219 -32.25 -11.74 8.09
C LEU A 219 -33.38 -11.68 7.05
N VAL A 220 -33.18 -12.34 5.91
CA VAL A 220 -34.17 -12.37 4.82
C VAL A 220 -34.85 -13.73 4.79
N GLU A 221 -36.18 -13.74 4.85
CA GLU A 221 -37.02 -14.92 4.65
C GLU A 221 -38.08 -14.61 3.59
N ASP A 222 -38.25 -15.51 2.62
CA ASP A 222 -39.19 -15.35 1.49
C ASP A 222 -39.04 -14.03 0.72
N GLY A 223 -37.80 -13.53 0.60
CA GLY A 223 -37.49 -12.28 -0.09
C GLY A 223 -37.83 -11.01 0.70
N ALA A 224 -38.26 -11.13 1.97
CA ALA A 224 -38.54 -10.01 2.86
C ALA A 224 -37.57 -9.96 4.04
N ILE A 225 -37.16 -8.75 4.45
CA ILE A 225 -36.34 -8.56 5.64
C ILE A 225 -37.20 -8.79 6.89
N ARG A 226 -36.88 -9.83 7.66
CA ARG A 226 -37.55 -10.21 8.92
C ARG A 226 -36.89 -9.64 10.15
N ALA A 227 -35.59 -9.44 10.11
CA ALA A 227 -34.86 -8.78 11.17
C ALA A 227 -33.60 -8.12 10.63
N VAL A 228 -33.07 -7.17 11.38
CA VAL A 228 -31.72 -6.63 11.18
C VAL A 228 -30.90 -6.89 12.43
N VAL A 229 -29.78 -7.56 12.26
CA VAL A 229 -28.75 -7.66 13.30
C VAL A 229 -28.10 -6.29 13.41
N ILE A 230 -28.01 -5.75 14.62
CA ILE A 230 -27.26 -4.54 14.90
C ILE A 230 -26.09 -4.84 15.85
N GLN A 231 -24.96 -4.16 15.64
CA GLN A 231 -23.84 -4.15 16.57
C GLN A 231 -23.59 -2.73 17.03
N ASN A 232 -23.62 -2.50 18.34
CA ASN A 232 -23.31 -1.22 18.95
C ASN A 232 -22.47 -1.42 20.22
N LYS A 233 -22.25 -0.34 20.98
CA LYS A 233 -21.49 -0.38 22.25
C LYS A 233 -22.08 -1.34 23.30
N ALA A 234 -23.35 -1.75 23.17
CA ALA A 234 -24.01 -2.72 24.05
C ALA A 234 -23.92 -4.18 23.55
N GLY A 235 -23.26 -4.44 22.42
CA GLY A 235 -23.08 -5.78 21.85
C GLY A 235 -23.94 -6.05 20.61
N ARG A 236 -23.98 -7.33 20.18
CA ARG A 236 -24.77 -7.81 19.04
C ARG A 236 -26.22 -8.00 19.48
N GLN A 237 -27.16 -7.40 18.75
CA GLN A 237 -28.60 -7.49 19.00
C GLN A 237 -29.32 -7.76 17.66
N ALA A 238 -30.55 -8.25 17.71
CA ALA A 238 -31.40 -8.37 16.52
C ALA A 238 -32.68 -7.55 16.72
N ILE A 239 -33.05 -6.77 15.71
CA ILE A 239 -34.30 -6.00 15.67
C ILE A 239 -35.20 -6.66 14.65
N ALA A 240 -36.30 -7.27 15.09
CA ALA A 240 -37.32 -7.81 14.19
C ALA A 240 -38.04 -6.68 13.44
N ALA A 241 -38.33 -6.90 12.15
CA ALA A 241 -39.25 -6.08 11.38
C ALA A 241 -40.65 -6.16 12.01
N LYS A 242 -41.35 -5.02 12.08
CA LYS A 242 -42.74 -4.95 12.57
C LYS A 242 -43.73 -5.35 11.48
#